data_AF-A0A7I9ZY11-F1
#
_entry.id   AF-A0A7I9ZY11-F1
#
_cell.length_a   1.000
_cell.length_b   1.000
_cell.length_c   1.000
_cell.angle_alpha   90.00
_cell.angle_beta   90.00
_cell.angle_gamma   90.00
#
_symmetry.space_group_name_H-M   'P 1'
#
loop_
_entity.id
_entity.type
_entity.pdbx_description
1 polymer ?
#
loop_
_entity_poly.entity_id
_entity_poly.type
_entity_poly.pdbx_seq_one_letter_code
_entity_poly.pdbx_strand_id
1 'polypeptide(L)' 'MNSTVLKEILAFLFGRKYYANVIATKGTTKQEICSYIFATKEAAQRHRLEIETTLSFRFVETISFRSHRIHPGSSVKS' A
#
# COMPACT_ATOMS: atom_id res chain seq x y z
N MET A 1 -2.95 18.60 -1.32
CA MET A 1 -3.40 18.19 0.03
C MET A 1 -2.51 18.87 1.06
N ASN A 2 -3.05 19.76 1.90
CA ASN A 2 -2.27 20.42 2.95
C ASN A 2 -1.97 19.40 4.07
N SER A 3 -0.68 19.13 4.32
CA SER A 3 -0.20 18.24 5.38
C SER A 3 0.11 19.08 6.62
N THR A 4 -0.22 18.59 7.81
CA THR A 4 0.18 19.27 9.06
C THR A 4 1.63 18.97 9.39
N VAL A 5 2.32 19.89 10.07
CA VAL A 5 3.73 19.71 10.50
C VAL A 5 3.90 18.42 11.30
N LEU A 6 2.96 18.12 12.20
CA LEU A 6 2.98 16.89 13.00
C LEU A 6 2.95 15.63 12.11
N LYS A 7 2.15 15.63 11.04
CA LYS A 7 2.05 14.50 10.11
C LYS A 7 3.37 14.29 9.37
N GLU A 8 4.08 15.36 9.03
CA GLU A 8 5.39 15.29 8.40
C GLU A 8 6.47 14.80 9.38
N ILE A 9 6.45 15.22 10.65
CA ILE A 9 7.35 14.69 11.69
C ILE A 9 7.15 13.18 11.88
N LEU A 10 5.90 12.73 12.01
CA LEU A 10 5.59 11.29 12.14
C LEU A 10 5.98 10.50 10.89
N ALA A 11 5.80 11.08 9.70
CA ALA A 11 6.21 10.48 8.44
C ALA A 11 7.74 10.41 8.29
N PHE A 12 8.48 11.37 8.86
CA PHE A 12 9.94 11.34 8.89
C PHE A 12 10.44 10.22 9.81
N LEU A 13 9.90 10.12 11.03
CA LEU A 13 10.35 9.14 12.03
C LEU A 13 9.98 7.69 11.67
N PHE A 14 8.76 7.46 11.18
CA PHE A 14 8.23 6.10 11.00
C PHE A 14 7.98 5.73 9.53
N GLY A 15 8.16 6.67 8.60
CA GLY A 15 7.78 6.50 7.20
C GLY A 15 6.29 6.80 6.96
N ARG A 16 5.96 7.09 5.70
CA ARG A 16 4.57 7.31 5.29
C ARG A 16 3.82 5.99 5.28
N LYS A 17 2.60 6.00 5.82
CA LYS A 17 1.73 4.83 5.85
C LYS A 17 1.03 4.69 4.49
N TYR A 18 1.06 3.47 3.96
CA TYR A 18 0.44 3.06 2.71
C TYR A 18 -0.36 1.77 2.91
N TYR A 19 -1.17 1.43 1.92
CA TYR A 19 -2.00 0.25 1.89
C TYR A 19 -1.83 -0.47 0.55
N ALA A 20 -1.95 -1.79 0.55
CA ALA A 20 -2.00 -2.61 -0.64
C ALA A 20 -2.94 -3.79 -0.43
N ASN A 21 -3.45 -4.35 -1.52
CA ASN A 21 -4.33 -5.51 -1.51
C ASN A 21 -3.55 -6.76 -1.92
N VAL A 22 -3.74 -7.85 -1.17
CA VAL A 22 -3.23 -9.17 -1.54
C VAL A 22 -4.31 -9.91 -2.33
N ILE A 23 -3.97 -10.28 -3.56
CA ILE A 23 -4.85 -10.93 -4.52
C ILE A 23 -4.41 -12.38 -4.67
N ALA A 24 -5.33 -13.30 -4.45
CA ALA A 24 -5.19 -14.71 -4.81
C ALA A 24 -5.89 -14.97 -6.14
N THR A 25 -5.21 -15.63 -7.08
CA THR A 25 -5.84 -15.97 -8.37
C THR A 25 -6.56 -17.31 -8.26
N LYS A 26 -7.86 -17.35 -8.60
CA LYS A 26 -8.65 -18.59 -8.53
C LYS A 26 -8.06 -19.65 -9.46
N GLY A 27 -8.10 -20.90 -9.02
CA GLY A 27 -7.51 -22.02 -9.76
C GLY A 27 -5.99 -22.14 -9.60
N THR A 28 -5.35 -21.30 -8.79
CA THR A 28 -3.93 -21.41 -8.44
C THR A 28 -3.73 -21.19 -6.93
N THR A 29 -2.55 -21.55 -6.42
CA THR A 29 -2.12 -21.20 -5.06
C THR A 29 -1.35 -19.87 -5.01
N LYS A 30 -1.30 -19.11 -6.11
CA LYS A 30 -0.55 -17.86 -6.18
C LYS A 30 -1.26 -16.76 -5.39
N GLN A 31 -0.49 -16.07 -4.57
CA GLN A 31 -0.89 -14.88 -3.83
C GLN A 31 0.09 -13.76 -4.16
N GLU A 32 -0.43 -12.62 -4.59
CA GLU A 32 0.36 -11.51 -5.11
C GLU A 32 -0.11 -10.19 -4.51
N ILE A 33 0.82 -9.25 -4.31
CA ILE A 33 0.47 -7.88 -3.98
C ILE A 33 -0.01 -7.19 -5.26
N CYS A 34 -1.12 -6.46 -5.19
CA CYS A 34 -1.63 -5.72 -6.34
C CYS A 34 -0.63 -4.67 -6.84
N SER A 35 -0.69 -4.33 -8.12
CA SER A 35 0.22 -3.36 -8.77
C SER A 35 0.08 -1.91 -8.28
N TYR A 36 -0.88 -1.63 -7.39
CA TYR A 36 -1.16 -0.30 -6.88
C TYR A 36 -0.87 -0.20 -5.38
N ILE A 37 -0.27 0.93 -4.99
CA ILE A 37 -0.08 1.31 -3.59
C ILE A 37 -1.02 2.47 -3.30
N PHE A 38 -1.84 2.32 -2.26
CA PHE A 38 -2.84 3.29 -1.87
C PHE A 38 -2.35 4.16 -0.71
N ALA A 39 -2.59 5.47 -0.81
CA ALA A 39 -2.29 6.41 0.28
C ALA A 39 -3.32 6.34 1.43
N THR A 40 -4.51 5.81 1.18
CA THR A 40 -5.59 5.70 2.17
C THR A 40 -6.21 4.32 2.19
N LYS A 41 -6.76 3.93 3.35
CA LYS A 41 -7.40 2.63 3.54
C LYS A 41 -8.66 2.51 2.69
N GLU A 42 -9.39 3.61 2.56
CA GLU A 42 -10.65 3.70 1.82
C GLU A 42 -10.43 3.51 0.32
N ALA A 43 -9.31 4.01 -0.22
CA ALA A 43 -8.95 3.77 -1.61
C ALA A 43 -8.60 2.31 -1.87
N ALA A 44 -7.83 1.67 -0.97
CA ALA A 44 -7.53 0.24 -1.06
C ALA A 44 -8.81 -0.61 -0.96
N GLN A 45 -9.74 -0.23 -0.09
CA GLN A 45 -10.99 -0.95 0.11
C GLN A 45 -11.95 -0.82 -1.09
N ARG A 46 -12.02 0.35 -1.73
CA ARG A 46 -12.77 0.51 -3.00
C ARG A 46 -12.21 -0.39 -4.11
N HIS A 47 -10.89 -0.35 -4.30
CA HIS A 47 -10.22 -1.21 -5.27
C HIS A 47 -10.42 -2.71 -4.98
N ARG A 48 -10.43 -3.10 -3.70
CA ARG A 48 -10.77 -4.46 -3.28
C ARG A 48 -12.17 -4.84 -3.78
N LEU A 49 -13.18 -4.01 -3.51
CA LEU A 49 -14.57 -4.28 -3.89
C LEU A 49 -14.72 -4.39 -5.40
N GLU A 50 -14.06 -3.51 -6.16
CA GLU A 50 -14.02 -3.55 -7.63
C GLU A 50 -13.45 -4.88 -8.14
N ILE A 51 -12.32 -5.34 -7.59
CA ILE A 51 -11.69 -6.61 -7.99
C ILE A 51 -12.49 -7.83 -7.54
N GLU A 52 -13.15 -7.80 -6.38
CA GLU A 52 -13.98 -8.90 -5.91
C GLU A 52 -15.14 -9.21 -6.88
N THR A 53 -15.57 -8.24 -7.69
CA THR A 53 -16.54 -8.48 -8.77
C THR A 53 -15.96 -9.26 -9.96
N THR A 54 -14.64 -9.32 -10.10
CA THR A 54 -13.97 -10.04 -11.19
C THR A 54 -13.89 -11.54 -10.90
N LEU A 55 -14.42 -12.37 -11.81
CA LEU A 55 -14.51 -13.82 -11.59
C LEU A 55 -13.16 -14.52 -11.42
N SER A 56 -12.08 -14.01 -12.01
CA SER A 56 -10.73 -14.60 -11.98
C SER A 56 -9.99 -14.40 -10.66
N PHE A 57 -10.34 -13.37 -9.89
CA PHE A 57 -9.60 -12.99 -8.69
C PHE A 57 -10.38 -13.31 -7.42
N ARG A 58 -9.65 -13.72 -6.39
CA ARG A 58 -10.12 -13.88 -5.03
C ARG A 58 -9.28 -12.98 -4.15
N PHE A 59 -9.92 -12.07 -3.44
CA PHE A 59 -9.21 -11.23 -2.51
C PHE A 59 -8.95 -11.96 -1.18
N VAL A 60 -7.82 -11.68 -0.55
CA VAL A 60 -7.45 -12.23 0.76
C VAL A 60 -7.51 -11.14 1.83
N GLU A 61 -6.68 -10.10 1.71
CA GLU A 61 -6.58 -9.06 2.73
C GLU A 61 -6.00 -7.73 2.23
N THR A 62 -6.32 -6.65 2.94
CA THR A 62 -5.74 -5.31 2.71
C THR A 62 -4.70 -5.13 3.79
N ILE A 63 -3.43 -5.10 3.38
CA ILE A 63 -2.31 -4.88 4.27
C ILE A 63 -1.99 -3.38 4.37
N SER A 64 -1.36 -2.99 5.47
CA SER A 64 -0.79 -1.66 5.61
C SER A 64 0.69 -1.76 5.91
N PHE A 65 1.49 -0.87 5.32
CA PHE A 65 2.93 -0.81 5.51
C PHE A 65 3.39 0.64 5.61
N ARG A 66 4.61 0.84 6.09
CA ARG A 66 5.25 2.15 6.10
C ARG A 66 6.48 2.12 5.22
N SER A 67 6.69 3.19 4.46
CA SER A 67 7.85 3.34 3.61
C SER A 67 8.45 4.73 3.74
N HIS A 68 9.78 4.77 3.81
CA HIS A 68 10.53 6.02 3.78
C HIS A 68 10.83 6.38 2.32
N ARG A 69 10.75 7.66 2.00
CA ARG A 69 11.26 8.17 0.72
C ARG A 69 12.78 8.08 0.77
N ILE A 70 13.34 7.12 0.05
CA ILE A 70 14.77 7.10 -0.23
C ILE A 70 15.02 8.16 -1.30
N HIS A 71 15.66 9.27 -0.92
CA HIS A 71 16.09 10.25 -1.89
C HIS A 71 17.35 9.69 -2.56
N PRO A 72 17.41 9.57 -3.90
CA PRO A 72 18.54 8.93 -4.60
C PRO A 72 19.94 9.58 -4.35
N GLY A 73 20.01 10.70 -3.62
CA GLY A 73 21.25 11.36 -3.22
C GLY A 73 21.61 11.26 -1.73
N SER A 74 20.80 10.63 -0.89
CA SER A 74 21.15 10.42 0.52
C SER A 74 22.02 9.18 0.65
N SER A 75 23.28 9.29 0.23
CA SER A 75 24.33 8.41 0.75
C SER A 75 24.38 8.64 2.25
N VAL A 76 23.86 7.69 3.02
CA VAL A 76 24.11 7.64 4.46
C VAL A 76 25.61 7.38 4.57
N LYS A 77 26.38 8.44 4.83
CA LYS A 77 27.76 8.27 5.29
C LYS A 77 27.68 7.53 6.62
N SER A 78 28.08 6.27 6.60
CA SER A 78 28.30 5.46 7.80
C SER A 78 29.45 6.03 8.62
#